data_AF-A0A1C5YMG0-F1
#
_entry.id   AF-A0A1C5YMG0-F1
#
_cell.length_a   1.000
_cell.length_b   1.000
_cell.length_c   1.000
_cell.angle_alpha   90.00
_cell.angle_beta   90.00
_cell.angle_gamma   90.00
#
_symmetry.space_group_name_H-M   'P 1'
#
loop_
_entity.id
_entity.type
_entity.pdbx_description
1 polymer ?
#
loop_
_entity_poly.entity_id
_entity_poly.type
_entity_poly.pdbx_seq_one_letter_code
_entity_poly.pdbx_strand_id
1 'polypeptide(L)'
;MFIKYDKPCMKPLPGEPIIDYKYQQSKDGLMEVSVPEMVIKLKQGIGRLIRSESDKGIVSIIDSRVGKTSKAPYKQIIWESLPIKSKTNKIEKIAAFYSQVVEQQKEEK
;
A
#
# COMPACT_ATOMS: atom_id res chain seq x y z
N MET A 1 5.25 -10.26 -1.84
CA MET A 1 6.02 -9.32 -0.99
C MET A 1 5.12 -8.78 0.11
N PHE A 2 5.59 -8.73 1.35
CA PHE A 2 4.86 -8.11 2.45
C PHE A 2 5.20 -6.63 2.48
N ILE A 3 4.24 -5.78 2.13
CA ILE A 3 4.39 -4.35 2.34
C ILE A 3 3.85 -4.08 3.74
N LYS A 4 4.77 -3.85 4.69
CA LYS A 4 4.38 -3.38 6.01
C LYS A 4 3.80 -1.99 5.83
N TYR A 5 2.48 -1.91 5.93
CA TYR A 5 1.77 -0.66 5.80
C TYR A 5 2.08 0.19 7.03
N ASP A 6 2.77 1.30 6.81
CA ASP A 6 3.11 2.23 7.88
C ASP A 6 1.87 3.06 8.20
N LYS A 7 1.43 3.04 9.45
CA LYS A 7 0.27 3.82 9.90
C LYS A 7 0.57 5.30 9.60
N PRO A 8 -0.38 6.08 9.02
CA PRO A 8 -0.17 7.52 8.99
C PRO A 8 -0.14 7.97 10.45
N CYS A 9 1.00 8.45 10.89
CA CYS A 9 1.16 8.82 12.28
C CYS A 9 0.51 10.18 12.48
N MET A 10 -0.33 10.31 13.52
CA MET A 10 -0.98 11.59 13.80
C MET A 10 0.04 12.63 14.32
N LYS A 11 1.20 12.17 14.79
CA LYS A 11 2.34 12.99 15.14
C LYS A 11 3.56 12.56 14.32
N PRO A 12 4.30 13.50 13.72
CA PRO A 12 5.60 13.21 13.11
C PRO A 12 6.55 12.57 14.13
N LEU A 13 7.44 11.69 13.66
CA LEU A 13 8.47 11.11 14.51
C LEU A 13 9.44 12.22 14.95
N PRO A 14 9.86 12.24 16.23
CA PRO A 14 10.82 13.23 16.71
C PRO A 14 12.13 13.08 15.93
N GLY A 15 12.56 14.17 15.28
CA GLY A 15 13.82 14.22 14.51
C GLY A 15 13.68 14.54 13.02
N GLU A 16 12.47 14.72 12.48
CA GLU A 16 12.25 15.11 11.07
C GLU A 16 11.76 16.57 10.95
N PRO A 17 12.66 17.58 11.03
CA PRO A 17 12.28 18.99 11.13
C PRO A 17 11.46 19.51 9.94
N ILE A 18 11.66 18.93 8.76
CA ILE A 18 10.90 19.28 7.55
C ILE A 18 9.43 18.84 7.68
N ILE A 19 9.20 17.65 8.26
CA ILE A 19 7.84 17.13 8.44
C ILE A 19 7.14 17.92 9.55
N ASP A 20 7.84 18.23 10.64
CA ASP A 20 7.33 19.08 11.72
C ASP A 20 6.89 20.46 11.19
N TYR A 21 7.71 21.08 10.36
CA TYR A 21 7.38 22.36 9.74
C TYR A 21 6.16 22.27 8.82
N LYS A 22 6.08 21.24 7.97
CA LYS A 22 4.89 21.00 7.12
C LYS A 22 3.63 20.81 7.96
N TYR A 23 3.72 20.11 9.09
CA TYR A 23 2.63 19.91 10.02
C TYR A 23 2.13 21.23 10.63
N GLN A 24 3.04 22.11 11.04
CA GLN A 24 2.69 23.42 11.60
C GLN A 24 2.01 24.34 10.58
N GLN A 25 2.40 24.25 9.30
CA GLN A 25 1.84 25.04 8.22
C GLN A 25 0.51 24.47 7.67
N SER A 26 0.20 23.20 7.97
CA SER A 26 -0.99 22.51 7.49
C SER A 26 -2.21 22.76 8.39
N LYS A 27 -3.42 22.76 7.79
CA LYS A 27 -4.67 22.80 8.56
C LYS A 27 -5.03 21.42 9.12
N ASP A 28 -4.71 20.38 8.35
CA ASP A 28 -4.88 18.98 8.74
C ASP A 28 -3.61 18.20 8.39
N GLY A 29 -2.68 18.14 9.34
CA GLY A 29 -1.40 17.45 9.14
C GLY A 29 -1.53 15.95 8.85
N LEU A 30 -2.65 15.32 9.25
CA LEU A 30 -2.89 13.92 8.89
C LEU A 30 -3.11 13.79 7.38
N MET A 31 -4.05 14.54 6.83
CA MET A 31 -4.46 14.43 5.43
C MET A 31 -3.53 15.16 4.46
N GLU A 32 -2.91 16.26 4.88
CA GLU A 32 -2.06 17.10 4.03
C GLU A 32 -0.58 16.68 4.07
N VAL A 33 -0.13 15.99 5.13
CA VAL A 33 1.28 15.62 5.30
C VAL A 33 1.46 14.11 5.44
N SER A 34 0.93 13.48 6.49
CA SER A 34 1.20 12.07 6.78
C SER A 34 0.64 11.08 5.75
N VAL A 35 -0.58 11.33 5.25
CA VAL A 35 -1.21 10.47 4.25
C VAL A 35 -0.43 10.49 2.93
N PRO A 36 -0.08 11.66 2.35
CA PRO A 36 0.78 11.73 1.17
C PRO A 36 2.14 11.05 1.35
N GLU A 37 2.83 11.30 2.46
CA GLU A 37 4.15 10.68 2.75
C GLU A 37 4.07 9.15 2.79
N MET A 38 3.03 8.61 3.42
CA MET A 38 2.80 7.18 3.43
C MET A 38 2.43 6.64 2.04
N VAL A 39 1.61 7.34 1.26
CA VAL A 39 1.27 6.93 -0.11
C VAL A 39 2.53 6.84 -0.97
N ILE A 40 3.48 7.77 -0.83
CA ILE A 40 4.77 7.72 -1.51
C ILE A 40 5.53 6.45 -1.12
N LYS A 41 5.68 6.17 0.18
CA LYS A 41 6.35 4.94 0.67
C LYS A 41 5.67 3.67 0.14
N LEU A 42 4.34 3.66 0.07
CA LEU A 42 3.56 2.55 -0.45
C LEU A 42 3.82 2.33 -1.95
N LYS A 43 3.80 3.39 -2.75
CA LYS A 43 4.14 3.33 -4.19
C LYS A 43 5.57 2.81 -4.41
N GLN A 44 6.52 3.28 -3.61
CA GLN A 44 7.90 2.80 -3.64
C GLN A 44 8.01 1.30 -3.29
N GLY A 45 7.24 0.85 -2.29
CA GLY A 45 7.16 -0.56 -1.94
C GLY A 45 6.61 -1.44 -3.08
N ILE A 46 5.63 -0.92 -3.83
CA ILE A 46 5.02 -1.64 -4.96
C ILE A 46 5.92 -1.66 -6.19
N GLY A 47 6.64 -0.56 -6.46
CA GLY A 47 7.63 -0.51 -7.55
C GLY A 47 8.75 -1.55 -7.38
N ARG A 48 8.96 -2.09 -6.18
CA ARG A 48 9.86 -3.23 -5.97
C ARG A 48 9.27 -4.57 -6.37
N LEU A 49 7.95 -4.70 -6.40
CA LEU A 49 7.25 -5.92 -6.74
C LEU A 49 7.00 -6.06 -8.25
N ILE A 50 6.68 -4.96 -8.93
CA ILE A 50 6.45 -4.94 -10.38
C ILE A 50 7.68 -4.30 -11.02
N ARG A 51 8.68 -5.09 -11.41
CA ARG A 51 9.90 -4.59 -12.07
C ARG A 51 9.84 -4.75 -13.59
N SER A 52 9.00 -5.64 -14.09
CA SER A 52 8.80 -5.92 -15.51
C SER A 52 7.35 -6.32 -15.78
N GLU A 53 6.89 -6.20 -17.03
CA GLU A 53 5.49 -6.48 -17.40
C GLU A 53 5.09 -7.96 -17.17
N SER A 54 6.06 -8.86 -17.17
CA SER A 54 5.89 -10.29 -16.89
C SER A 54 5.91 -10.64 -15.40
N ASP A 55 6.31 -9.72 -14.51
CA ASP A 55 6.39 -9.99 -13.07
C ASP A 55 4.99 -10.11 -12.46
N LYS A 56 4.68 -11.31 -11.98
CA LYS A 56 3.44 -11.59 -11.25
C LYS A 56 3.73 -11.63 -9.76
N GLY A 57 3.00 -10.84 -8.99
CA GLY A 57 3.26 -10.67 -7.57
C GLY A 57 1.99 -10.49 -6.75
N ILE A 58 2.03 -10.98 -5.51
CA ILE A 58 0.98 -10.75 -4.52
C ILE A 58 1.48 -9.68 -3.53
N VAL A 59 0.67 -8.62 -3.35
CA VAL A 59 0.82 -7.64 -2.28
C VAL A 59 -0.18 -7.96 -1.19
N SER A 60 0.28 -8.07 0.04
CA SER A 60 -0.60 -8.14 1.21
C SER A 60 -0.48 -6.84 2.02
N ILE A 61 -1.62 -6.18 2.24
CA ILE A 61 -1.77 -5.03 3.14
C ILE A 61 -2.49 -5.53 4.38
N ILE A 62 -1.77 -5.66 5.49
CA ILE A 62 -2.32 -6.17 6.75
C ILE A 62 -2.65 -4.98 7.65
N ASP A 63 -3.65 -4.19 7.26
CA ASP A 63 -4.15 -3.06 8.06
C ASP A 63 -5.68 -3.05 8.08
N SER A 64 -6.25 -3.16 9.27
CA SER A 64 -7.71 -3.17 9.48
C SER A 64 -8.39 -1.88 8.99
N ARG A 65 -7.67 -0.76 8.95
CA ARG A 65 -8.19 0.56 8.60
C ARG A 65 -8.30 0.80 7.10
N VAL A 66 -7.59 0.02 6.29
CA VAL A 66 -7.71 0.06 4.83
C VAL A 66 -8.77 -0.95 4.33
N GLY A 67 -9.22 -1.84 5.23
CA GLY A 67 -10.23 -2.85 4.98
C GLY A 67 -11.61 -2.31 4.57
N LYS A 68 -12.44 -3.21 4.02
CA LYS A 68 -13.77 -2.87 3.46
C LYS A 68 -14.69 -2.18 4.46
N THR A 69 -14.66 -2.57 5.74
CA THR A 69 -15.56 -2.07 6.80
C THR A 69 -15.04 -0.80 7.49
N SER A 70 -13.80 -0.39 7.24
CA SER A 70 -13.21 0.79 7.90
C SER A 70 -13.78 2.11 7.37
N LYS A 71 -13.96 3.06 8.29
CA LYS A 71 -14.35 4.47 8.05
C LYS A 71 -13.16 5.43 7.98
N ALA A 72 -11.93 4.92 7.85
CA ALA A 72 -10.75 5.77 7.78
C ALA A 72 -10.85 6.76 6.59
N PRO A 73 -10.67 8.07 6.81
CA PRO A 73 -10.91 9.10 5.79
C PRO A 73 -9.95 8.98 4.59
N TYR A 74 -8.74 8.48 4.84
CA TYR A 74 -7.68 8.32 3.85
C TYR A 74 -7.75 7.00 3.05
N LYS A 75 -8.71 6.12 3.35
CA LYS A 75 -8.84 4.80 2.71
C LYS A 75 -8.96 4.91 1.20
N GLN A 76 -9.80 5.82 0.72
CA GLN A 76 -10.05 6.00 -0.70
C GLN A 76 -8.79 6.46 -1.44
N ILE A 77 -8.07 7.45 -0.87
CA ILE A 77 -6.82 7.98 -1.42
C ILE A 77 -5.78 6.88 -1.61
N ILE A 78 -5.68 5.95 -0.66
CA ILE A 78 -4.76 4.80 -0.78
C ILE A 78 -5.17 3.91 -1.95
N TRP A 79 -6.44 3.51 -2.02
CA TRP A 79 -6.91 2.62 -3.09
C TRP A 79 -6.79 3.24 -4.48
N GLU A 80 -6.97 4.56 -4.60
CA GLU A 80 -6.78 5.31 -5.85
C GLU A 80 -5.30 5.47 -6.22
N SER A 81 -4.43 5.54 -5.22
CA SER A 81 -3.00 5.69 -5.42
C SER A 81 -2.29 4.40 -5.87
N LEU A 82 -2.95 3.26 -5.72
CA LEU A 82 -2.41 1.95 -6.08
C LEU A 82 -2.65 1.66 -7.57
N PRO A 83 -1.62 1.25 -8.33
CA PRO A 83 -1.81 0.81 -9.71
C PRO A 83 -2.56 -0.54 -9.80
N ILE A 84 -2.70 -1.25 -8.68
CA ILE A 84 -3.32 -2.58 -8.59
C ILE A 84 -4.81 -2.43 -8.25
N LYS A 85 -5.68 -2.76 -9.21
CA LYS A 85 -7.15 -2.66 -9.05
C LYS A 85 -7.79 -3.94 -8.48
N SER A 86 -7.11 -5.07 -8.60
CA SER A 86 -7.59 -6.38 -8.16
C SER A 86 -7.34 -6.59 -6.66
N LYS A 87 -8.39 -6.53 -5.83
CA LYS A 87 -8.33 -6.69 -4.37
C LYS A 87 -9.20 -7.84 -3.88
N THR A 88 -8.68 -8.65 -2.96
CA THR A 88 -9.41 -9.75 -2.32
C THR A 88 -9.05 -9.83 -0.84
N ASN A 89 -10.03 -10.21 -0.01
CA ASN A 89 -9.83 -10.53 1.40
C ASN A 89 -9.93 -12.05 1.66
N LYS A 90 -10.21 -12.83 0.61
CA LYS A 90 -10.37 -14.29 0.71
C LYS A 90 -9.05 -14.96 0.38
N ILE A 91 -8.59 -15.83 1.28
CA ILE A 91 -7.36 -16.60 1.11
C ILE A 91 -7.48 -17.58 -0.06
N GLU A 92 -8.67 -18.15 -0.30
CA GLU A 92 -8.88 -19.13 -1.39
C GLU A 92 -8.54 -18.53 -2.76
N LYS A 93 -8.92 -17.27 -3.00
CA LYS A 93 -8.60 -16.58 -4.26
C LYS A 93 -7.10 -16.36 -4.45
N ILE A 94 -6.37 -16.15 -3.36
CA ILE A 94 -4.92 -15.95 -3.38
C ILE A 94 -4.23 -17.29 -3.70
N ALA A 95 -4.69 -18.38 -3.08
CA ALA A 95 -4.19 -19.72 -3.36
C ALA A 95 -4.40 -20.12 -4.83
N ALA A 96 -5.61 -19.87 -5.36
CA ALA A 96 -5.91 -20.13 -6.77
C ALA A 96 -5.02 -19.32 -7.73
N PHE A 97 -4.80 -18.03 -7.43
CA PHE A 97 -3.89 -17.18 -8.21
C PHE A 97 -2.46 -17.71 -8.18
N TYR A 98 -1.97 -18.12 -7.00
CA TYR A 98 -0.62 -18.68 -6.87
C TYR A 98 -0.44 -19.95 -7.71
N SER A 99 -1.40 -20.88 -7.67
CA SER A 99 -1.37 -22.09 -8.49
C SER A 99 -1.30 -21.76 -9.99
N GLN A 100 -2.13 -20.82 -10.47
CA GLN A 100 -2.11 -20.38 -11.87
C GLN A 100 -0.77 -19.78 -12.30
N VAL A 101 -0.15 -18.96 -11.44
CA VAL A 101 1.16 -18.36 -11.73
C VAL A 101 2.25 -19.43 -11.82
N VAL A 102 2.22 -20.43 -10.93
CA VAL A 102 3.20 -21.53 -10.92
C VAL A 102 3.06 -22.42 -12.15
N GLU A 103 1.84 -22.69 -12.61
CA GLU A 103 1.58 -23.48 -13.83
C GLU A 103 2.14 -22.79 -15.08
N GLN A 104 1.92 -21.47 -15.20
CA GLN A 104 2.41 -20.69 -16.35
C GLN A 104 3.93 -20.57 -16.41
N GLN A 105 4.64 -20.67 -15.28
CA GLN A 105 6.10 -20.71 -15.25
C GLN A 105 6.68 -22.09 -15.60
N LYS A 106 5.86 -23.15 -15.66
CA LYS A 106 6.28 -24.48 -16.12
C LYS A 106 6.18 -24.65 -17.63
N GLU A 107 5.25 -23.98 -18.30
CA GLU A 107 5.09 -24.08 -19.77
C GLU A 107 6.12 -23.26 -20.56
N GLU A 108 6.79 -22.29 -19.92
CA GLU A 108 7.90 -21.52 -20.51
C GLU A 108 9.29 -22.17 -20.31
N LYS A 109 9.35 -23.40 -19.76
CA LYS A 109 10.57 -24.22 -19.63
C LYS A 109 10.48 -25.49 -20.45
#